data_AF-A0A1H9FW83-F1
#
_entry.id   AF-A0A1H9FW83-F1
#
_cell.length_a   1.000
_cell.length_b   1.000
_cell.length_c   1.000
_cell.angle_alpha   90.00
_cell.angle_beta   90.00
_cell.angle_gamma   90.00
#
_symmetry.space_group_name_H-M   'P 1'
#
loop_
_entity.id
_entity.type
_entity.pdbx_description
1 polymer ?
#
loop_
_entity_poly.entity_id
_entity_poly.type
_entity_poly.pdbx_seq_one_letter_code
_entity_poly.pdbx_strand_id
1 'polypeptide(L)'
;MADLKTIFSVAAVFSDHMVLQRNKYTSIFGESENGTLIKAALFDEKNEALCINSTVAENGHWLLQLEPQCAQTGCSLIITAGENKIKFKDIAIGEVWLAGGQSNMEFELQNCTEGPAELESASAGKNVRFYYTNKIAWMDEKFYEAERNTAWQTWDSPAKGAWSAVGYFFAKKLAEDLGCVVGVIGCNWGGTSASAWMRREYLEADRDLNTYLTDYENAVSGKSIEQQCKEYDDYEIENAKWQEGFSKLWEKDHEITWEAAEKILGKNPWPGPASCKNPYRPTGLYDCMLARIMPYTLKGVIWYQGESDDHKPRSYAKLFTSMIENWRCDFKDADLPFVFVQLPVHRYQADPDFKHWCIIREQQAKVHANIKNTWMTGCFDLGQFSDIHPRAKKVLAERMEKNALANVYNLIPSLDAGAPQLESCHAMYDGAAGQGRLVLTFANAPFGFEVREDTVRLEEYKKMEANQGVTVTEEFTGFEIAGSDGVWYPAKFAFGGTDGKQNTIITCSEKVTRPVAARYGWFNYGPVTIYGKNGLPLCPFQAGEIKAEGGDSHAKIQQIMTV
;
A
#
# COMPACT_ATOMS: atom_id res chain seq x y z
N MET A 1 -30.82 -22.90 10.01
CA MET A 1 -29.94 -23.27 11.14
C MET A 1 -29.74 -24.77 11.10
N ALA A 2 -28.71 -25.22 10.41
CA ALA A 2 -28.21 -26.58 10.56
C ALA A 2 -27.04 -26.49 11.55
N ASP A 3 -27.08 -27.30 12.61
CA ASP A 3 -25.99 -27.51 13.54
C ASP A 3 -24.74 -27.98 12.77
N LEU A 4 -23.90 -27.02 12.36
CA LEU A 4 -22.50 -27.30 12.08
C LEU A 4 -21.83 -27.48 13.44
N LYS A 5 -21.79 -28.72 13.92
CA LYS A 5 -20.87 -29.18 14.96
C LYS A 5 -19.54 -28.45 14.75
N THR A 6 -19.10 -27.61 15.68
CA THR A 6 -17.82 -26.90 15.54
C THR A 6 -16.70 -27.92 15.71
N ILE A 7 -16.36 -28.60 14.62
CA ILE A 7 -15.22 -29.49 14.51
C ILE A 7 -13.98 -28.62 14.77
N PHE A 8 -13.16 -29.02 15.74
CA PHE A 8 -11.86 -28.40 16.02
C PHE A 8 -11.10 -28.13 14.72
N SER A 9 -10.74 -26.86 14.51
CA SER A 9 -10.01 -26.39 13.33
C SER A 9 -8.90 -25.42 13.73
N VAL A 10 -7.93 -25.27 12.83
CA VAL A 10 -6.86 -24.27 12.89
C VAL A 10 -7.03 -23.39 11.65
N ALA A 11 -6.83 -22.08 11.77
CA ALA A 11 -7.01 -21.16 10.63
C ALA A 11 -6.15 -21.56 9.42
N ALA A 12 -6.68 -21.38 8.20
CA ALA A 12 -6.06 -21.87 6.96
C ALA A 12 -4.66 -21.28 6.66
N VAL A 13 -4.35 -20.12 7.26
CA VAL A 13 -3.01 -19.50 7.19
C VAL A 13 -1.92 -20.35 7.84
N PHE A 14 -2.26 -21.33 8.68
CA PHE A 14 -1.31 -22.29 9.22
C PHE A 14 -1.28 -23.54 8.34
N SER A 15 -0.15 -23.77 7.68
CA SER A 15 0.11 -24.94 6.85
C SER A 15 1.56 -25.42 7.00
N ASP A 16 1.90 -26.53 6.34
CA ASP A 16 3.31 -26.85 6.11
C ASP A 16 4.01 -25.70 5.38
N HIS A 17 5.33 -25.61 5.54
CA HIS A 17 6.16 -24.53 4.98
C HIS A 17 5.90 -23.13 5.55
N MET A 18 5.05 -22.94 6.56
CA MET A 18 4.79 -21.61 7.11
C MET A 18 6.02 -20.94 7.76
N VAL A 19 5.95 -19.63 7.92
CA VAL A 19 6.94 -18.83 8.64
C VAL A 19 6.30 -18.22 9.88
N LEU A 20 6.78 -18.58 11.07
CA LEU A 20 6.37 -17.97 12.32
C LEU A 20 7.30 -16.81 12.68
N GLN A 21 6.75 -15.73 13.25
CA GLN A 21 7.51 -14.53 13.60
C GLN A 21 8.49 -14.78 14.76
N ARG A 22 9.78 -14.52 14.51
CA ARG A 22 10.84 -14.59 15.52
C ARG A 22 10.74 -13.44 16.53
N ASN A 23 11.26 -13.67 17.73
CA ASN A 23 11.42 -12.66 18.79
C ASN A 23 10.14 -11.91 19.20
N LYS A 24 8.96 -12.48 18.90
CA LYS A 24 7.65 -12.04 19.40
C LYS A 24 6.85 -13.26 19.84
N TYR A 25 5.87 -13.04 20.72
CA TYR A 25 4.86 -14.07 20.99
C TYR A 25 4.11 -14.39 19.70
N THR A 26 4.06 -15.68 19.36
CA THR A 26 3.44 -16.14 18.11
C THR A 26 2.00 -16.58 18.38
N SER A 27 1.05 -15.84 17.80
CA SER A 27 -0.38 -16.16 17.84
C SER A 27 -0.68 -17.36 16.94
N ILE A 28 -1.34 -18.37 17.52
CA ILE A 28 -1.91 -19.53 16.83
C ILE A 28 -3.40 -19.56 17.19
N PHE A 29 -4.28 -19.70 16.20
CA PHE A 29 -5.72 -19.55 16.39
C PHE A 29 -6.55 -20.44 15.46
N GLY A 30 -7.82 -20.62 15.83
CA GLY A 30 -8.79 -21.41 15.08
C GLY A 30 -10.14 -21.45 15.77
N GLU A 31 -10.95 -22.45 15.42
CA GLU A 31 -12.31 -22.62 15.94
C GLU A 31 -12.44 -23.94 16.71
N SER A 32 -13.27 -23.94 17.76
CA SER A 32 -13.59 -25.13 18.54
C SER A 32 -14.79 -24.89 19.45
N GLU A 33 -15.43 -25.95 19.93
CA GLU A 33 -16.52 -25.87 20.91
C GLU A 33 -16.03 -25.22 22.22
N ASN A 34 -16.88 -24.37 22.83
CA ASN A 34 -16.56 -23.67 24.07
C ASN A 34 -16.12 -24.64 25.19
N GLY A 35 -15.08 -24.27 25.93
CA GLY A 35 -14.51 -25.09 27.00
C GLY A 35 -13.51 -26.15 26.52
N THR A 36 -13.30 -26.31 25.20
CA THR A 36 -12.29 -27.24 24.67
C THR A 36 -10.89 -26.77 25.03
N LEU A 37 -10.10 -27.64 25.69
CA LEU A 37 -8.68 -27.39 25.97
C LEU A 37 -7.84 -27.65 24.71
N ILE A 38 -7.18 -26.60 24.23
CA ILE A 38 -6.26 -26.64 23.09
C ILE A 38 -4.83 -26.59 23.62
N LYS A 39 -3.96 -27.46 23.12
CA LYS A 39 -2.52 -27.43 23.43
C LYS A 39 -1.72 -27.34 22.14
N ALA A 40 -0.66 -26.54 22.15
CA ALA A 40 0.27 -26.42 21.04
C ALA A 40 1.70 -26.64 21.54
N ALA A 41 2.48 -27.42 20.80
CA ALA A 41 3.89 -27.69 21.08
C ALA A 41 4.72 -27.50 19.81
N LEU A 42 5.70 -26.60 19.88
CA LEU A 42 6.65 -26.32 18.81
C LEU A 42 7.94 -27.08 19.09
N PHE A 43 8.51 -27.69 18.06
CA PHE A 43 9.71 -28.50 18.13
C PHE A 43 10.73 -28.02 17.10
N ASP A 44 12.01 -28.14 17.45
CA ASP A 44 13.12 -27.90 16.53
C ASP A 44 13.31 -29.05 15.53
N GLU A 45 14.34 -28.95 14.68
CA GLU A 45 14.69 -29.98 13.68
C GLU A 45 15.09 -31.34 14.31
N LYS A 46 15.53 -31.33 15.58
CA LYS A 46 15.94 -32.51 16.34
C LYS A 46 14.78 -33.13 17.12
N ASN A 47 13.58 -32.56 17.01
CA ASN A 47 12.38 -32.89 17.78
C ASN A 47 12.49 -32.56 19.28
N GLU A 48 13.35 -31.61 19.67
CA GLU A 48 13.37 -31.05 21.01
C GLU A 48 12.27 -29.98 21.12
N ALA A 49 11.54 -29.97 22.24
CA ALA A 49 10.46 -29.01 22.44
C ALA A 49 11.05 -27.60 22.69
N LEU A 50 10.72 -26.66 21.80
CA LEU A 50 11.10 -25.26 21.90
C LEU A 50 10.18 -24.50 22.86
N CYS A 51 8.88 -24.74 22.75
CA CYS A 51 7.87 -24.15 23.62
C CYS A 51 6.56 -24.94 23.56
N ILE A 52 5.79 -24.90 24.65
CA ILE A 52 4.50 -25.57 24.78
C ILE A 52 3.57 -24.64 25.54
N ASN A 53 2.38 -24.39 24.99
CA ASN A 53 1.36 -23.63 25.69
C ASN A 53 -0.03 -24.28 25.51
N SER A 54 -1.03 -23.77 26.22
CA SER A 54 -2.42 -24.20 26.12
C SER A 54 -3.39 -23.05 26.34
N THR A 55 -4.57 -23.15 25.75
CA THR A 55 -5.68 -22.20 25.91
C THR A 55 -7.00 -22.95 25.97
N VAL A 56 -8.08 -22.27 26.32
CA VAL A 56 -9.44 -22.83 26.29
C VAL A 56 -10.24 -22.06 25.25
N ALA A 57 -11.01 -22.78 24.44
CA ALA A 57 -11.87 -22.15 23.45
C ALA A 57 -13.04 -21.40 24.12
N GLU A 58 -13.29 -20.18 23.66
CA GLU A 58 -14.35 -19.28 24.11
C GLU A 58 -15.03 -18.63 22.90
N ASN A 59 -16.36 -18.52 22.95
CA ASN A 59 -17.21 -18.00 21.88
C ASN A 59 -16.97 -18.66 20.50
N GLY A 60 -16.71 -19.96 20.47
CA GLY A 60 -16.45 -20.73 19.25
C GLY A 60 -15.02 -20.61 18.71
N HIS A 61 -14.17 -19.82 19.35
CA HIS A 61 -12.81 -19.52 18.89
C HIS A 61 -11.77 -19.84 19.96
N TRP A 62 -10.53 -20.02 19.54
CA TRP A 62 -9.39 -20.12 20.46
C TRP A 62 -8.20 -19.34 19.92
N LEU A 63 -7.45 -18.74 20.84
CA LEU A 63 -6.20 -18.05 20.58
C LEU A 63 -5.18 -18.50 21.63
N LEU A 64 -4.03 -18.92 21.15
CA LEU A 64 -2.89 -19.33 21.95
C LEU A 64 -1.67 -18.55 21.51
N GLN A 65 -0.78 -18.22 22.45
CA GLN A 65 0.48 -17.57 22.17
C GLN A 65 1.65 -18.47 22.54
N LEU A 66 2.51 -18.78 21.58
CA LEU A 66 3.78 -19.46 21.83
C LEU A 66 4.86 -18.43 22.19
N GLU A 67 5.75 -18.80 23.11
CA GLU A 67 6.84 -17.94 23.56
C GLU A 67 7.80 -17.55 22.42
N PRO A 68 8.41 -16.36 22.47
CA PRO A 68 9.35 -15.90 21.45
C PRO A 68 10.50 -16.89 21.20
N GLN A 69 10.79 -17.14 19.93
CA GLN A 69 11.89 -18.00 19.49
C GLN A 69 12.86 -17.23 18.58
N CYS A 70 14.13 -17.63 18.59
CA CYS A 70 15.14 -17.14 17.65
C CYS A 70 14.92 -17.74 16.25
N ALA A 71 15.54 -17.12 15.24
CA ALA A 71 15.45 -17.61 13.87
C ALA A 71 16.05 -19.03 13.71
N GLN A 72 15.31 -19.93 13.07
CA GLN A 72 15.71 -21.30 12.77
C GLN A 72 14.77 -21.92 11.74
N THR A 73 15.15 -23.07 11.16
CA THR A 73 14.37 -23.77 10.12
C THR A 73 14.15 -25.23 10.51
N GLY A 74 13.30 -25.95 9.76
CA GLY A 74 13.07 -27.38 10.00
C GLY A 74 12.20 -27.69 11.23
N CYS A 75 11.52 -26.68 11.79
CA CYS A 75 10.67 -26.83 12.95
C CYS A 75 9.38 -27.60 12.62
N SER A 76 8.72 -28.12 13.65
CA SER A 76 7.37 -28.70 13.53
C SER A 76 6.45 -28.25 14.67
N LEU A 77 5.16 -28.10 14.36
CA LEU A 77 4.14 -27.67 15.32
C LEU A 77 3.09 -28.77 15.44
N ILE A 78 2.76 -29.14 16.68
CA ILE A 78 1.68 -30.09 16.98
C ILE A 78 0.62 -29.36 17.78
N ILE A 79 -0.63 -29.41 17.32
CA ILE A 79 -1.79 -28.83 18.00
C ILE A 79 -2.78 -29.96 18.32
N THR A 80 -3.27 -30.00 19.55
CA THR A 80 -4.21 -31.04 20.02
C THR A 80 -5.42 -30.44 20.70
N ALA A 81 -6.59 -31.06 20.48
CA ALA A 81 -7.85 -30.77 21.14
C ALA A 81 -8.57 -32.10 21.46
N GLY A 82 -8.44 -32.56 22.70
CA GLY A 82 -8.85 -33.92 23.08
C GLY A 82 -8.06 -34.99 22.29
N GLU A 83 -8.77 -35.82 21.54
CA GLU A 83 -8.18 -36.85 20.68
C GLU A 83 -7.74 -36.31 19.30
N ASN A 84 -8.21 -35.13 18.90
CA ASN A 84 -7.83 -34.53 17.63
C ASN A 84 -6.40 -34.01 17.68
N LYS A 85 -5.66 -34.22 16.59
CA LYS A 85 -4.26 -33.81 16.46
C LYS A 85 -3.96 -33.33 15.04
N ILE A 86 -3.42 -32.12 14.93
CA ILE A 86 -2.92 -31.53 13.70
C ILE A 86 -1.40 -31.37 13.83
N LYS A 87 -0.64 -31.70 12.79
CA LYS A 87 0.82 -31.54 12.74
C LYS A 87 1.22 -30.77 11.49
N PHE A 88 2.00 -29.71 11.68
CA PHE A 88 2.66 -28.95 10.61
C PHE A 88 4.15 -29.21 10.62
N LYS A 89 4.78 -29.20 9.44
CA LYS A 89 6.19 -29.52 9.21
C LYS A 89 6.87 -28.48 8.34
N ASP A 90 8.21 -28.55 8.33
CA ASP A 90 9.07 -27.61 7.62
C ASP A 90 8.70 -26.16 7.96
N ILE A 91 8.58 -25.85 9.24
CA ILE A 91 8.30 -24.49 9.70
C ILE A 91 9.62 -23.73 9.79
N ALA A 92 9.63 -22.50 9.31
CA ALA A 92 10.69 -21.55 9.60
C ALA A 92 10.24 -20.60 10.72
N ILE A 93 11.15 -20.28 11.63
CA ILE A 93 11.01 -19.15 12.55
C ILE A 93 11.87 -18.03 11.95
N GLY A 94 11.24 -16.93 11.56
CA GLY A 94 11.83 -15.90 10.71
C GLY A 94 11.12 -14.56 10.83
N GLU A 95 11.13 -13.75 9.78
CA GLU A 95 10.32 -12.52 9.74
C GLU A 95 9.06 -12.74 8.93
N VAL A 96 7.95 -12.15 9.34
CA VAL A 96 6.66 -12.25 8.63
C VAL A 96 6.17 -10.85 8.29
N TRP A 97 5.95 -10.61 7.00
CA TRP A 97 5.44 -9.33 6.50
C TRP A 97 4.14 -9.52 5.72
N LEU A 98 3.19 -8.62 5.93
CA LEU A 98 1.95 -8.56 5.16
C LEU A 98 2.13 -7.63 3.96
N ALA A 99 1.87 -8.13 2.75
CA ALA A 99 1.90 -7.38 1.50
C ALA A 99 0.49 -7.01 1.06
N GLY A 100 0.05 -5.82 1.49
CA GLY A 100 -1.31 -5.31 1.29
C GLY A 100 -1.43 -4.21 0.24
N GLY A 101 -2.62 -4.08 -0.32
CA GLY A 101 -2.96 -2.97 -1.22
C GLY A 101 -3.72 -3.43 -2.46
N GLN A 102 -3.48 -2.74 -3.56
CA GLN A 102 -4.16 -3.00 -4.83
C GLN A 102 -3.23 -3.54 -5.92
N SER A 103 -3.53 -3.25 -7.19
CA SER A 103 -2.94 -3.89 -8.37
C SER A 103 -1.43 -3.74 -8.45
N ASN A 104 -0.88 -2.62 -7.97
CA ASN A 104 0.56 -2.41 -7.94
C ASN A 104 1.29 -3.24 -6.87
N MET A 105 0.64 -3.57 -5.75
CA MET A 105 1.13 -4.57 -4.80
C MET A 105 0.93 -5.99 -5.35
N GLU A 106 -0.21 -6.26 -6.00
CA GLU A 106 -0.55 -7.54 -6.61
C GLU A 106 0.35 -7.90 -7.81
N PHE A 107 0.94 -6.89 -8.45
CA PHE A 107 1.67 -7.03 -9.71
C PHE A 107 2.65 -8.19 -9.68
N GLU A 108 2.45 -9.14 -10.57
CA GLU A 108 3.09 -10.44 -10.52
C GLU A 108 4.59 -10.37 -10.85
N LEU A 109 5.37 -11.21 -10.17
CA LEU A 109 6.81 -11.36 -10.38
C LEU A 109 7.12 -11.62 -11.85
N GLN A 110 6.42 -12.54 -12.51
CA GLN A 110 6.64 -12.88 -13.92
C GLN A 110 6.42 -11.73 -14.91
N ASN A 111 5.63 -10.73 -14.52
CA ASN A 111 5.26 -9.61 -15.41
C ASN A 111 6.13 -8.37 -15.20
N CYS A 112 6.93 -8.30 -14.12
CA CYS A 112 7.78 -7.15 -13.83
C CYS A 112 9.09 -7.19 -14.63
N THR A 113 9.77 -6.04 -14.74
CA THR A 113 10.95 -5.89 -15.60
C THR A 113 12.05 -6.92 -15.30
N GLU A 114 12.36 -7.15 -14.02
CA GLU A 114 13.43 -8.07 -13.59
C GLU A 114 12.94 -9.51 -13.36
N GLY A 115 11.63 -9.73 -13.44
CA GLY A 115 10.95 -10.98 -13.11
C GLY A 115 11.43 -12.21 -13.89
N PRO A 116 11.38 -12.19 -15.23
CA PRO A 116 11.79 -13.33 -16.04
C PRO A 116 13.20 -13.82 -15.72
N ALA A 117 14.17 -12.91 -15.62
CA ALA A 117 15.56 -13.25 -15.29
C ALA A 117 15.70 -13.77 -13.84
N GLU A 118 14.91 -13.25 -12.91
CA GLU A 118 14.90 -13.71 -11.52
C GLU A 118 14.35 -15.14 -11.38
N LEU A 119 13.30 -15.48 -12.14
CA LEU A 119 12.67 -16.80 -12.14
C LEU A 119 13.58 -17.91 -12.70
N GLU A 120 14.52 -17.56 -13.58
CA GLU A 120 15.50 -18.48 -14.16
C GLU A 120 16.74 -18.68 -13.25
N SER A 121 16.90 -17.88 -12.20
CA SER A 121 18.08 -17.92 -11.34
C SER A 121 18.07 -19.09 -10.36
N ALA A 122 19.09 -19.95 -10.42
CA ALA A 122 19.25 -21.12 -9.54
C ALA A 122 19.49 -20.77 -8.05
N SER A 123 19.84 -19.52 -7.74
CA SER A 123 20.07 -19.02 -6.38
C SER A 123 18.95 -18.13 -5.84
N ALA A 124 17.94 -17.80 -6.66
CA ALA A 124 16.85 -16.92 -6.25
C ALA A 124 15.96 -17.56 -5.18
N GLY A 125 15.38 -16.71 -4.33
CA GLY A 125 14.20 -17.01 -3.51
C GLY A 125 14.28 -18.09 -2.42
N LYS A 126 15.42 -18.76 -2.21
CA LYS A 126 15.52 -19.92 -1.27
C LYS A 126 15.10 -19.61 0.17
N ASN A 127 15.28 -18.36 0.61
CA ASN A 127 14.90 -17.89 1.94
C ASN A 127 13.59 -17.09 1.97
N VAL A 128 12.79 -17.18 0.90
CA VAL A 128 11.47 -16.52 0.82
C VAL A 128 10.39 -17.59 0.81
N ARG A 129 9.35 -17.37 1.60
CA ARG A 129 8.12 -18.17 1.56
C ARG A 129 6.92 -17.25 1.40
N PHE A 130 5.89 -17.73 0.73
CA PHE A 130 4.75 -16.91 0.36
C PHE A 130 3.44 -17.61 0.69
N TYR A 131 2.51 -16.91 1.32
CA TYR A 131 1.12 -17.32 1.46
C TYR A 131 0.26 -16.28 0.77
N TYR A 132 -0.74 -16.70 0.00
CA TYR A 132 -1.74 -15.79 -0.55
C TYR A 132 -3.10 -16.06 0.08
N THR A 133 -3.76 -15.00 0.55
CA THR A 133 -5.19 -15.06 0.85
C THR A 133 -5.97 -15.31 -0.43
N ASN A 134 -7.03 -16.11 -0.37
CA ASN A 134 -7.91 -16.38 -1.50
C ASN A 134 -8.64 -15.10 -1.94
N LYS A 135 -8.57 -14.77 -3.23
CA LYS A 135 -9.27 -13.62 -3.82
C LYS A 135 -10.72 -13.96 -4.15
N ILE A 136 -11.55 -14.05 -3.13
CA ILE A 136 -12.99 -14.24 -3.25
C ILE A 136 -13.69 -13.25 -2.30
N ALA A 137 -14.56 -12.40 -2.81
CA ALA A 137 -15.17 -11.28 -2.07
C ALA A 137 -16.56 -11.58 -1.47
N TRP A 138 -16.94 -12.86 -1.45
CA TRP A 138 -18.23 -13.33 -0.95
C TRP A 138 -18.08 -14.70 -0.29
N MET A 139 -18.58 -14.84 0.95
CA MET A 139 -18.43 -16.05 1.75
C MET A 139 -19.56 -17.06 1.49
N ASP A 140 -19.41 -17.85 0.42
CA ASP A 140 -20.22 -19.03 0.14
C ASP A 140 -19.41 -20.33 0.28
N GLU A 141 -19.94 -21.48 -0.15
CA GLU A 141 -19.18 -22.74 -0.08
C GLU A 141 -17.90 -22.70 -0.94
N LYS A 142 -17.91 -21.99 -2.09
CA LYS A 142 -16.71 -21.87 -2.95
C LYS A 142 -15.62 -21.09 -2.23
N PHE A 143 -16.00 -20.07 -1.47
CA PHE A 143 -15.07 -19.34 -0.61
C PHE A 143 -14.36 -20.27 0.37
N TYR A 144 -15.12 -21.03 1.17
CA TYR A 144 -14.54 -21.89 2.19
C TYR A 144 -13.78 -23.07 1.58
N GLU A 145 -14.20 -23.57 0.42
CA GLU A 145 -13.43 -24.57 -0.34
C GLU A 145 -12.08 -24.01 -0.82
N ALA A 146 -12.07 -22.82 -1.41
CA ALA A 146 -10.82 -22.18 -1.84
C ALA A 146 -9.90 -21.87 -0.65
N GLU A 147 -10.46 -21.39 0.46
CA GLU A 147 -9.71 -21.10 1.68
C GLU A 147 -9.01 -22.36 2.23
N ARG A 148 -9.71 -23.51 2.30
CA ARG A 148 -9.13 -24.78 2.73
C ARG A 148 -7.99 -25.28 1.85
N ASN A 149 -7.89 -24.79 0.61
CA ASN A 149 -6.85 -25.14 -0.35
C ASN A 149 -5.70 -24.11 -0.41
N THR A 150 -5.74 -23.05 0.41
CA THR A 150 -4.60 -22.14 0.56
C THR A 150 -3.51 -22.79 1.41
N ALA A 151 -2.25 -22.47 1.10
CA ALA A 151 -1.10 -22.96 1.83
C ALA A 151 0.11 -22.05 1.59
N TRP A 152 1.05 -22.05 2.52
CA TRP A 152 2.37 -21.46 2.32
C TRP A 152 3.13 -22.22 1.23
N GLN A 153 3.85 -21.44 0.43
CA GLN A 153 4.59 -21.90 -0.74
C GLN A 153 6.07 -21.56 -0.56
N THR A 154 6.94 -22.49 -0.93
CA THR A 154 8.38 -22.26 -1.08
C THR A 154 8.70 -21.81 -2.50
N TRP A 155 9.96 -21.43 -2.76
CA TRP A 155 10.43 -21.06 -4.10
C TRP A 155 10.23 -22.15 -5.16
N ASP A 156 10.16 -23.42 -4.75
CA ASP A 156 9.95 -24.54 -5.67
C ASP A 156 8.50 -24.61 -6.19
N SER A 157 7.58 -23.80 -5.64
CA SER A 157 6.21 -23.71 -6.12
C SER A 157 6.15 -23.34 -7.61
N PRO A 158 5.29 -24.01 -8.41
CA PRO A 158 5.04 -23.59 -9.78
C PRO A 158 4.34 -22.21 -9.85
N ALA A 159 3.68 -21.78 -8.77
CA ALA A 159 2.95 -20.53 -8.71
C ALA A 159 3.82 -19.30 -8.38
N LYS A 160 5.13 -19.45 -8.16
CA LYS A 160 6.04 -18.33 -7.80
C LYS A 160 6.02 -17.16 -8.78
N GLY A 161 5.73 -17.42 -10.06
CA GLY A 161 5.60 -16.37 -11.08
C GLY A 161 4.47 -15.38 -10.76
N ALA A 162 3.38 -15.86 -10.14
CA ALA A 162 2.22 -15.06 -9.73
C ALA A 162 2.39 -14.41 -8.35
N TRP A 163 3.56 -14.54 -7.70
CA TRP A 163 3.80 -13.85 -6.45
C TRP A 163 3.88 -12.34 -6.65
N SER A 164 3.52 -11.56 -5.62
CA SER A 164 3.71 -10.10 -5.66
C SER A 164 5.19 -9.80 -5.88
N ALA A 165 5.50 -9.12 -6.98
CA ALA A 165 6.88 -8.74 -7.31
C ALA A 165 7.48 -7.85 -6.20
N VAL A 166 6.69 -6.88 -5.71
CA VAL A 166 7.11 -5.99 -4.62
C VAL A 166 7.36 -6.79 -3.34
N GLY A 167 6.41 -7.65 -2.95
CA GLY A 167 6.54 -8.49 -1.77
C GLY A 167 7.73 -9.45 -1.85
N TYR A 168 7.93 -10.10 -3.00
CA TYR A 168 9.04 -11.02 -3.22
C TYR A 168 10.40 -10.32 -3.14
N PHE A 169 10.63 -9.25 -3.91
CA PHE A 169 11.92 -8.57 -3.92
C PHE A 169 12.24 -7.91 -2.56
N PHE A 170 11.22 -7.41 -1.86
CA PHE A 170 11.36 -6.90 -0.49
C PHE A 170 11.83 -8.02 0.44
N ALA A 171 11.14 -9.16 0.43
CA ALA A 171 11.46 -10.28 1.30
C ALA A 171 12.81 -10.92 0.98
N LYS A 172 13.17 -11.04 -0.31
CA LYS A 172 14.46 -11.57 -0.74
C LYS A 172 15.60 -10.72 -0.19
N LYS A 173 15.56 -9.40 -0.43
CA LYS A 173 16.61 -8.49 0.02
C LYS A 173 16.70 -8.47 1.55
N LEU A 174 15.55 -8.43 2.23
CA LEU A 174 15.50 -8.47 3.69
C LEU A 174 16.03 -9.80 4.26
N ALA A 175 15.76 -10.94 3.61
CA ALA A 175 16.26 -12.25 4.02
C ALA A 175 17.79 -12.34 3.90
N GLU A 176 18.36 -11.74 2.84
CA GLU A 176 19.81 -11.62 2.66
C GLU A 176 20.45 -10.81 3.79
N ASP A 177 19.86 -9.65 4.12
CA ASP A 177 20.44 -8.72 5.10
C ASP A 177 20.24 -9.18 6.56
N LEU A 178 19.16 -9.92 6.86
CA LEU A 178 18.89 -10.45 8.19
C LEU A 178 19.41 -11.87 8.43
N GLY A 179 19.81 -12.59 7.38
CA GLY A 179 20.32 -13.96 7.47
C GLY A 179 19.27 -14.97 7.96
N CYS A 180 17.98 -14.77 7.67
CA CYS A 180 16.90 -15.69 8.04
C CYS A 180 15.82 -15.77 6.96
N VAL A 181 14.94 -16.77 7.08
CA VAL A 181 13.77 -16.90 6.19
C VAL A 181 12.82 -15.71 6.42
N VAL A 182 12.30 -15.15 5.33
CA VAL A 182 11.25 -14.12 5.35
C VAL A 182 10.00 -14.67 4.69
N GLY A 183 8.91 -14.68 5.44
CA GLY A 183 7.58 -15.02 4.97
C GLY A 183 6.81 -13.77 4.53
N VAL A 184 6.13 -13.85 3.40
CA VAL A 184 5.20 -12.82 2.93
C VAL A 184 3.79 -13.39 2.89
N ILE A 185 2.86 -12.69 3.53
CA ILE A 185 1.43 -12.93 3.37
C ILE A 185 0.92 -11.91 2.34
N GLY A 186 0.60 -12.36 1.14
CA GLY A 186 -0.03 -11.56 0.09
C GLY A 186 -1.53 -11.41 0.36
N CYS A 187 -1.97 -10.19 0.65
CA CYS A 187 -3.38 -9.85 0.89
C CYS A 187 -3.71 -8.55 0.15
N ASN A 188 -3.84 -8.66 -1.17
CA ASN A 188 -3.97 -7.55 -2.11
C ASN A 188 -5.00 -7.87 -3.19
N TRP A 189 -5.64 -6.84 -3.75
CA TRP A 189 -6.58 -6.99 -4.87
C TRP A 189 -6.71 -5.68 -5.66
N GLY A 190 -6.42 -5.73 -6.95
CA GLY A 190 -6.49 -4.60 -7.89
C GLY A 190 -7.83 -3.89 -7.96
N GLY A 191 -7.77 -2.56 -8.11
CA GLY A 191 -8.96 -1.71 -8.24
C GLY A 191 -9.68 -1.36 -6.93
N THR A 192 -9.11 -1.70 -5.78
CA THR A 192 -9.78 -1.54 -4.48
C THR A 192 -9.39 -0.25 -3.77
N SER A 193 -10.39 0.43 -3.20
CA SER A 193 -10.21 1.52 -2.24
C SER A 193 -9.73 0.96 -0.89
N ALA A 194 -9.00 1.76 -0.10
CA ALA A 194 -8.66 1.40 1.28
C ALA A 194 -9.90 1.10 2.14
N SER A 195 -11.07 1.65 1.78
CA SER A 195 -12.35 1.34 2.45
C SER A 195 -12.78 -0.12 2.35
N ALA A 196 -12.31 -0.87 1.34
CA ALA A 196 -12.58 -2.31 1.21
C ALA A 196 -11.87 -3.15 2.29
N TRP A 197 -10.82 -2.59 2.90
CA TRP A 197 -9.85 -3.29 3.73
C TRP A 197 -9.97 -2.98 5.22
N MET A 198 -11.07 -2.37 5.66
CA MET A 198 -11.33 -2.06 7.06
C MET A 198 -12.74 -2.48 7.49
N ARG A 199 -12.92 -2.66 8.78
CA ARG A 199 -14.22 -2.90 9.37
C ARG A 199 -15.19 -1.75 9.13
N ARG A 200 -16.47 -2.12 9.09
CA ARG A 200 -17.57 -1.18 8.89
C ARG A 200 -17.63 -0.09 9.95
N GLU A 201 -17.39 -0.44 11.21
CA GLU A 201 -17.57 0.50 12.34
C GLU A 201 -16.60 1.69 12.27
N TYR A 202 -15.42 1.50 11.67
CA TYR A 202 -14.44 2.59 11.49
C TYR A 202 -14.85 3.56 10.38
N LEU A 203 -15.61 3.10 9.38
CA LEU A 203 -16.20 3.97 8.36
C LEU A 203 -17.42 4.72 8.92
N GLU A 204 -18.26 4.05 9.70
CA GLU A 204 -19.46 4.64 10.31
C GLU A 204 -19.12 5.71 11.36
N ALA A 205 -18.01 5.55 12.07
CA ALA A 205 -17.60 6.45 13.15
C ALA A 205 -17.19 7.86 12.68
N ASP A 206 -16.86 8.04 11.40
CA ASP A 206 -16.49 9.35 10.84
C ASP A 206 -17.44 9.77 9.71
N ARG A 207 -17.90 11.03 9.77
CA ARG A 207 -18.87 11.58 8.81
C ARG A 207 -18.39 11.54 7.36
N ASP A 208 -17.11 11.82 7.10
CA ASP A 208 -16.57 11.85 5.75
C ASP A 208 -16.35 10.42 5.23
N LEU A 209 -15.89 9.51 6.09
CA LEU A 209 -15.67 8.10 5.74
C LEU A 209 -16.99 7.33 5.55
N ASN A 210 -18.04 7.68 6.28
CA ASN A 210 -19.35 7.05 6.14
C ASN A 210 -19.94 7.24 4.73
N THR A 211 -19.47 8.23 3.97
CA THR A 211 -19.89 8.41 2.58
C THR A 211 -19.54 7.22 1.69
N TYR A 212 -18.48 6.46 1.98
CA TYR A 212 -18.17 5.22 1.24
C TYR A 212 -19.27 4.16 1.41
N LEU A 213 -19.83 4.04 2.62
CA LEU A 213 -20.95 3.14 2.90
C LEU A 213 -22.23 3.64 2.27
N THR A 214 -22.54 4.94 2.43
CA THR A 214 -23.75 5.55 1.87
C THR A 214 -23.79 5.44 0.34
N ASP A 215 -22.67 5.66 -0.35
CA ASP A 215 -22.60 5.52 -1.81
C ASP A 215 -22.89 4.08 -2.25
N TYR A 216 -22.30 3.10 -1.57
CA TYR A 216 -22.55 1.67 -1.82
C TYR A 216 -24.02 1.27 -1.53
N GLU A 217 -24.55 1.70 -0.39
CA GLU A 217 -25.94 1.41 0.03
C GLU A 217 -26.96 2.01 -0.93
N ASN A 218 -26.70 3.22 -1.43
CA ASN A 218 -27.52 3.83 -2.46
C ASN A 218 -27.43 3.04 -3.78
N ALA A 219 -26.25 2.58 -4.18
CA ALA A 219 -26.04 1.82 -5.42
C ALA A 219 -26.72 0.44 -5.42
N VAL A 220 -26.88 -0.19 -4.26
CA VAL A 220 -27.55 -1.49 -4.10
C VAL A 220 -29.01 -1.37 -3.62
N SER A 221 -29.49 -0.15 -3.38
CA SER A 221 -30.83 0.09 -2.84
C SER A 221 -31.92 -0.52 -3.72
N GLY A 222 -32.86 -1.22 -3.08
CA GLY A 222 -33.96 -1.90 -3.77
C GLY A 222 -33.63 -3.26 -4.38
N LYS A 223 -32.39 -3.74 -4.29
CA LYS A 223 -31.98 -5.08 -4.78
C LYS A 223 -31.83 -6.08 -3.64
N SER A 224 -32.44 -7.27 -3.76
CA SER A 224 -32.19 -8.36 -2.81
C SER A 224 -30.76 -8.91 -2.94
N ILE A 225 -30.27 -9.64 -1.94
CA ILE A 225 -28.95 -10.30 -2.01
C ILE A 225 -28.90 -11.27 -3.21
N GLU A 226 -29.96 -12.04 -3.43
CA GLU A 226 -30.06 -12.98 -4.55
C GLU A 226 -29.98 -12.26 -5.89
N GLN A 227 -30.64 -11.11 -6.03
CA GLN A 227 -30.58 -10.29 -7.23
C GLN A 227 -29.16 -9.74 -7.44
N GLN A 228 -28.54 -9.20 -6.40
CA GLN A 228 -27.16 -8.69 -6.46
C GLN A 228 -26.16 -9.77 -6.85
N CYS A 229 -26.25 -10.97 -6.24
CA CYS A 229 -25.42 -12.12 -6.59
C CYS A 229 -25.62 -12.52 -8.04
N LYS A 230 -26.87 -12.64 -8.50
CA LYS A 230 -27.19 -13.00 -9.88
C LYS A 230 -26.64 -11.99 -10.89
N GLU A 231 -26.86 -10.70 -10.68
CA GLU A 231 -26.35 -9.64 -11.56
C GLU A 231 -24.83 -9.68 -11.66
N TYR A 232 -24.15 -9.97 -10.55
CA TYR A 232 -22.69 -10.08 -10.54
C TYR A 232 -22.20 -11.38 -11.21
N ASP A 233 -22.86 -12.52 -10.99
CA ASP A 233 -22.55 -13.78 -11.69
C ASP A 233 -22.70 -13.64 -13.21
N ASP A 234 -23.77 -12.97 -13.66
CA ASP A 234 -24.00 -12.69 -15.07
C ASP A 234 -22.88 -11.77 -15.63
N TYR A 235 -22.48 -10.73 -14.88
CA TYR A 235 -21.34 -9.87 -15.20
C TYR A 235 -20.03 -10.65 -15.31
N GLU A 236 -19.72 -11.56 -14.38
CA GLU A 236 -18.47 -12.32 -14.40
C GLU A 236 -18.35 -13.15 -15.69
N ILE A 237 -19.46 -13.73 -16.16
CA ILE A 237 -19.52 -14.47 -17.43
C ILE A 237 -19.28 -13.55 -18.63
N GLU A 238 -19.91 -12.38 -18.66
CA GLU A 238 -19.77 -11.40 -19.74
C GLU A 238 -18.35 -10.82 -19.79
N ASN A 239 -17.81 -10.44 -18.64
CA ASN A 239 -16.46 -9.91 -18.51
C ASN A 239 -15.42 -10.96 -18.92
N ALA A 240 -15.56 -12.23 -18.51
CA ALA A 240 -14.64 -13.28 -18.93
C ALA A 240 -14.59 -13.44 -20.46
N LYS A 241 -15.76 -13.39 -21.13
CA LYS A 241 -15.84 -13.43 -22.61
C LYS A 241 -15.17 -12.21 -23.23
N TRP A 242 -15.40 -11.02 -22.68
CA TRP A 242 -14.77 -9.79 -23.17
C TRP A 242 -13.24 -9.85 -23.03
N GLN A 243 -12.73 -10.28 -21.87
CA GLN A 243 -11.29 -10.42 -21.61
C GLN A 243 -10.62 -11.46 -22.51
N GLU A 244 -11.27 -12.60 -22.77
CA GLU A 244 -10.77 -13.60 -23.72
C GLU A 244 -10.71 -13.02 -25.14
N GLY A 245 -11.73 -12.27 -25.55
CA GLY A 245 -11.75 -11.56 -26.82
C GLY A 245 -10.63 -10.52 -26.93
N PHE A 246 -10.44 -9.73 -25.87
CA PHE A 246 -9.41 -8.69 -25.82
C PHE A 246 -8.01 -9.28 -25.87
N SER A 247 -7.75 -10.36 -25.13
CA SER A 247 -6.46 -11.06 -25.14
C SER A 247 -6.06 -11.51 -26.55
N LYS A 248 -7.02 -12.04 -27.33
CA LYS A 248 -6.80 -12.45 -28.73
C LYS A 248 -6.57 -11.27 -29.68
N LEU A 249 -7.12 -10.10 -29.37
CA LEU A 249 -6.83 -8.87 -30.13
C LEU A 249 -5.43 -8.36 -29.80
N TRP A 250 -5.10 -8.30 -28.51
CA TRP A 250 -3.81 -7.85 -28.01
C TRP A 250 -2.64 -8.70 -28.52
N GLU A 251 -2.80 -10.03 -28.56
CA GLU A 251 -1.79 -10.93 -29.13
C GLU A 251 -1.48 -10.64 -30.60
N LYS A 252 -2.44 -10.10 -31.36
CA LYS A 252 -2.27 -9.74 -32.77
C LYS A 252 -1.73 -8.34 -32.95
N ASP A 253 -2.15 -7.43 -32.09
CA ASP A 253 -1.79 -6.02 -32.11
C ASP A 253 -1.61 -5.51 -30.69
N HIS A 254 -0.34 -5.41 -30.27
CA HIS A 254 0.02 -4.94 -28.92
C HIS A 254 -0.13 -3.42 -28.77
N GLU A 255 -0.55 -2.71 -29.83
CA GLU A 255 -0.84 -1.27 -29.81
C GLU A 255 -2.35 -0.97 -29.91
N ILE A 256 -3.21 -2.00 -29.91
CA ILE A 256 -4.65 -1.81 -30.02
C ILE A 256 -5.17 -0.93 -28.88
N THR A 257 -5.90 0.14 -29.23
CA THR A 257 -6.50 1.03 -28.24
C THR A 257 -7.76 0.41 -27.65
N TRP A 258 -8.10 0.80 -26.43
CA TRP A 258 -9.37 0.43 -25.78
C TRP A 258 -10.59 0.76 -26.66
N GLU A 259 -10.62 1.95 -27.27
CA GLU A 259 -11.71 2.35 -28.15
C GLU A 259 -11.83 1.44 -29.39
N ALA A 260 -10.69 1.04 -29.97
CA ALA A 260 -10.68 0.12 -31.10
C ALA A 260 -11.16 -1.28 -30.69
N ALA A 261 -10.74 -1.77 -29.52
CA ALA A 261 -11.21 -3.02 -28.97
C ALA A 261 -12.72 -3.00 -28.68
N GLU A 262 -13.25 -1.92 -28.10
CA GLU A 262 -14.68 -1.78 -27.81
C GLU A 262 -15.55 -1.73 -29.09
N LYS A 263 -15.03 -1.17 -30.19
CA LYS A 263 -15.70 -1.22 -31.50
C LYS A 263 -15.83 -2.64 -32.04
N ILE A 264 -14.93 -3.55 -31.66
CA ILE A 264 -14.91 -4.95 -32.12
C ILE A 264 -15.69 -5.86 -31.16
N LEU A 265 -15.46 -5.72 -29.85
CA LEU A 265 -15.94 -6.63 -28.81
C LEU A 265 -17.23 -6.13 -28.13
N GLY A 266 -17.63 -4.88 -28.39
CA GLY A 266 -18.61 -4.17 -27.58
C GLY A 266 -17.95 -3.49 -26.37
N LYS A 267 -18.74 -2.64 -25.70
CA LYS A 267 -18.29 -1.91 -24.51
C LYS A 267 -17.77 -2.87 -23.44
N ASN A 268 -16.65 -2.54 -22.83
CA ASN A 268 -16.15 -3.32 -21.70
C ASN A 268 -17.19 -3.28 -20.55
N PRO A 269 -17.64 -4.43 -20.02
CA PRO A 269 -18.59 -4.46 -18.92
C PRO A 269 -18.00 -3.99 -17.58
N TRP A 270 -16.69 -3.76 -17.49
CA TRP A 270 -16.03 -3.23 -16.28
C TRP A 270 -16.35 -1.74 -16.04
N PRO A 271 -16.50 -1.30 -14.77
CA PRO A 271 -16.51 -2.12 -13.56
C PRO A 271 -17.81 -2.90 -13.38
N GLY A 272 -17.73 -4.04 -12.70
CA GLY A 272 -18.91 -4.85 -12.38
C GLY A 272 -19.95 -4.10 -11.56
N PRO A 273 -21.21 -4.56 -11.57
CA PRO A 273 -22.30 -3.90 -10.86
C PRO A 273 -22.00 -3.85 -9.35
N ALA A 274 -22.43 -2.77 -8.68
CA ALA A 274 -22.40 -2.71 -7.22
C ALA A 274 -23.23 -3.86 -6.65
N SER A 275 -22.59 -4.69 -5.83
CA SER A 275 -23.20 -5.90 -5.27
C SER A 275 -22.41 -6.37 -4.04
N CYS A 276 -23.03 -7.24 -3.25
CA CYS A 276 -22.34 -7.94 -2.17
C CYS A 276 -21.18 -8.86 -2.61
N LYS A 277 -21.13 -9.26 -3.89
CA LYS A 277 -20.02 -10.02 -4.49
C LYS A 277 -18.91 -9.16 -5.08
N ASN A 278 -19.15 -7.87 -5.29
CA ASN A 278 -18.19 -6.99 -5.93
C ASN A 278 -17.00 -6.72 -4.97
N PRO A 279 -15.75 -7.04 -5.36
CA PRO A 279 -14.58 -6.85 -4.51
C PRO A 279 -14.28 -5.39 -4.18
N TYR A 280 -14.89 -4.44 -4.89
CA TYR A 280 -14.69 -3.00 -4.70
C TYR A 280 -15.63 -2.40 -3.65
N ARG A 281 -16.53 -3.20 -3.06
CA ARG A 281 -17.43 -2.71 -2.01
C ARG A 281 -16.63 -2.38 -0.73
N PRO A 282 -17.02 -1.33 0.01
CA PRO A 282 -16.42 -1.06 1.32
C PRO A 282 -16.58 -2.29 2.23
N THR A 283 -15.59 -2.48 3.10
CA THR A 283 -15.46 -3.57 4.09
C THR A 283 -15.36 -5.00 3.56
N GLY A 284 -15.62 -5.24 2.27
CA GLY A 284 -15.78 -6.60 1.76
C GLY A 284 -14.52 -7.45 1.83
N LEU A 285 -13.36 -6.87 1.53
CA LEU A 285 -12.08 -7.59 1.54
C LEU A 285 -11.46 -7.67 2.93
N TYR A 286 -11.84 -6.78 3.84
CA TYR A 286 -11.57 -6.96 5.26
C TYR A 286 -12.13 -8.30 5.73
N ASP A 287 -13.43 -8.54 5.49
CA ASP A 287 -14.09 -9.77 5.95
C ASP A 287 -13.54 -11.00 5.22
N CYS A 288 -13.51 -10.95 3.88
CA CYS A 288 -13.26 -12.12 3.07
C CYS A 288 -11.78 -12.50 2.94
N MET A 289 -10.85 -11.57 3.17
CA MET A 289 -9.42 -11.87 3.00
C MET A 289 -8.62 -11.59 4.26
N LEU A 290 -8.70 -10.37 4.76
CA LEU A 290 -7.79 -9.91 5.81
C LEU A 290 -8.12 -10.51 7.18
N ALA A 291 -9.39 -10.54 7.56
CA ALA A 291 -9.83 -11.10 8.83
C ALA A 291 -9.52 -12.60 8.95
N ARG A 292 -9.38 -13.30 7.82
CA ARG A 292 -9.06 -14.73 7.75
C ARG A 292 -7.65 -15.06 8.24
N ILE A 293 -6.77 -14.05 8.26
CA ILE A 293 -5.39 -14.18 8.73
C ILE A 293 -5.14 -13.44 10.06
N MET A 294 -6.14 -12.77 10.64
CA MET A 294 -5.97 -12.06 11.91
C MET A 294 -6.21 -13.01 13.10
N PRO A 295 -5.40 -12.97 14.19
CA PRO A 295 -4.27 -12.07 14.45
C PRO A 295 -2.90 -12.76 14.24
N TYR A 296 -2.57 -13.24 13.03
CA TYR A 296 -1.24 -13.81 12.77
C TYR A 296 -0.14 -12.82 13.16
N THR A 297 0.87 -13.27 13.92
CA THR A 297 1.91 -12.35 14.41
C THR A 297 2.78 -11.88 13.25
N LEU A 298 2.83 -10.56 13.04
CA LEU A 298 3.60 -9.91 11.99
C LEU A 298 4.79 -9.12 12.55
N LYS A 299 5.83 -8.94 11.72
CA LYS A 299 6.85 -7.92 11.94
C LYS A 299 6.38 -6.54 11.49
N GLY A 300 5.66 -6.48 10.37
CA GLY A 300 5.18 -5.24 9.77
C GLY A 300 4.34 -5.47 8.51
N VAL A 301 3.87 -4.36 7.95
CA VAL A 301 3.06 -4.31 6.73
C VAL A 301 3.81 -3.51 5.67
N ILE A 302 3.87 -4.03 4.44
CA ILE A 302 4.16 -3.23 3.26
C ILE A 302 2.84 -2.93 2.54
N TRP A 303 2.57 -1.66 2.26
CA TRP A 303 1.29 -1.20 1.72
C TRP A 303 1.47 -0.37 0.44
N TYR A 304 0.82 -0.76 -0.65
CA TYR A 304 0.82 0.00 -1.89
C TYR A 304 -0.60 0.12 -2.45
N GLN A 305 -1.23 1.26 -2.17
CA GLN A 305 -2.57 1.61 -2.60
C GLN A 305 -2.75 3.14 -2.59
N GLY A 306 -3.74 3.61 -3.35
CA GLY A 306 -4.25 4.98 -3.32
C GLY A 306 -4.89 5.37 -4.64
N GLU A 307 -4.58 4.65 -5.72
CA GLU A 307 -5.03 4.94 -7.07
C GLU A 307 -6.54 4.91 -7.18
N SER A 308 -7.21 3.93 -6.56
CA SER A 308 -8.67 3.80 -6.58
C SER A 308 -9.40 4.75 -5.62
N ASP A 309 -8.69 5.55 -4.82
CA ASP A 309 -9.26 6.59 -3.95
C ASP A 309 -9.17 8.00 -4.55
N ASP A 310 -8.71 8.13 -5.80
CA ASP A 310 -8.64 9.40 -6.53
C ASP A 310 -10.00 10.08 -6.73
N HIS A 311 -11.11 9.36 -6.58
CA HIS A 311 -12.48 9.89 -6.59
C HIS A 311 -12.83 10.68 -5.32
N LYS A 312 -12.13 10.42 -4.20
CA LYS A 312 -12.27 11.14 -2.92
C LYS A 312 -10.88 11.48 -2.32
N PRO A 313 -10.05 12.23 -3.06
CA PRO A 313 -8.63 12.27 -2.75
C PRO A 313 -8.33 13.05 -1.47
N ARG A 314 -9.23 13.95 -1.04
CA ARG A 314 -9.05 14.76 0.19
C ARG A 314 -9.35 14.00 1.48
N SER A 315 -10.12 12.91 1.45
CA SER A 315 -10.41 12.08 2.63
C SER A 315 -9.38 10.98 2.85
N TYR A 316 -8.44 10.78 1.91
CA TYR A 316 -7.55 9.62 1.92
C TYR A 316 -6.69 9.51 3.19
N ALA A 317 -6.13 10.62 3.71
CA ALA A 317 -5.31 10.53 4.92
C ALA A 317 -6.12 10.06 6.12
N LYS A 318 -7.39 10.49 6.21
CA LYS A 318 -8.31 10.06 7.24
C LYS A 318 -8.65 8.57 7.09
N LEU A 319 -9.03 8.15 5.87
CA LEU A 319 -9.34 6.77 5.54
C LEU A 319 -8.18 5.83 5.89
N PHE A 320 -6.98 6.16 5.40
CA PHE A 320 -5.80 5.33 5.61
C PHE A 320 -5.37 5.30 7.08
N THR A 321 -5.49 6.42 7.81
CA THR A 321 -5.26 6.46 9.26
C THR A 321 -6.20 5.51 10.00
N SER A 322 -7.52 5.60 9.73
CA SER A 322 -8.50 4.72 10.37
C SER A 322 -8.29 3.25 10.01
N MET A 323 -7.84 2.94 8.79
CA MET A 323 -7.46 1.57 8.40
C MET A 323 -6.25 1.07 9.20
N ILE A 324 -5.20 1.88 9.37
CA ILE A 324 -4.01 1.53 10.17
C ILE A 324 -4.40 1.26 11.63
N GLU A 325 -5.22 2.12 12.22
CA GLU A 325 -5.73 1.96 13.59
C GLU A 325 -6.54 0.67 13.74
N ASN A 326 -7.43 0.41 12.78
CA ASN A 326 -8.19 -0.83 12.73
C ASN A 326 -7.28 -2.05 12.67
N TRP A 327 -6.32 -2.08 11.76
CA TRP A 327 -5.43 -3.22 11.58
C TRP A 327 -4.58 -3.47 12.82
N ARG A 328 -4.03 -2.42 13.43
CA ARG A 328 -3.27 -2.51 14.70
C ARG A 328 -4.10 -3.14 15.82
N CYS A 329 -5.37 -2.75 15.92
CA CYS A 329 -6.30 -3.32 16.90
C CYS A 329 -6.55 -4.82 16.67
N ASP A 330 -6.74 -5.22 15.42
CA ASP A 330 -7.15 -6.59 15.09
C ASP A 330 -5.99 -7.57 15.00
N PHE A 331 -4.81 -7.12 14.56
CA PHE A 331 -3.56 -7.89 14.67
C PHE A 331 -3.02 -7.93 16.11
N LYS A 332 -3.64 -7.21 17.06
CA LYS A 332 -3.21 -7.13 18.46
C LYS A 332 -1.78 -6.58 18.60
N ASP A 333 -1.40 -5.64 17.73
CA ASP A 333 -0.10 -4.97 17.75
C ASP A 333 -0.32 -3.46 17.53
N ALA A 334 -0.43 -2.71 18.63
CA ALA A 334 -0.68 -1.26 18.62
C ALA A 334 0.45 -0.46 17.95
N ASP A 335 1.64 -1.05 17.84
CA ASP A 335 2.83 -0.43 17.28
C ASP A 335 3.19 -1.02 15.90
N LEU A 336 2.32 -1.85 15.31
CA LEU A 336 2.58 -2.54 14.04
C LEU A 336 3.16 -1.57 13.00
N PRO A 337 4.39 -1.81 12.50
CA PRO A 337 5.02 -1.02 11.47
C PRO A 337 4.26 -1.03 10.15
N PHE A 338 4.11 0.14 9.51
CA PHE A 338 3.67 0.27 8.13
C PHE A 338 4.74 0.95 7.29
N VAL A 339 5.24 0.27 6.26
CA VAL A 339 6.06 0.87 5.21
C VAL A 339 5.19 0.97 3.96
N PHE A 340 4.84 2.17 3.54
CA PHE A 340 3.89 2.36 2.44
C PHE A 340 4.44 3.22 1.32
N VAL A 341 3.82 3.15 0.15
CA VAL A 341 4.31 3.81 -1.07
C VAL A 341 3.58 5.15 -1.29
N GLN A 342 4.33 6.23 -1.54
CA GLN A 342 3.74 7.43 -2.13
C GLN A 342 3.52 7.18 -3.62
N LEU A 343 2.34 7.43 -4.18
CA LEU A 343 2.08 7.12 -5.59
C LEU A 343 3.11 7.75 -6.55
N PRO A 344 3.50 7.06 -7.63
CA PRO A 344 4.38 7.61 -8.67
C PRO A 344 3.65 8.66 -9.52
N VAL A 345 4.36 9.35 -10.43
CA VAL A 345 3.69 10.13 -11.50
C VAL A 345 2.80 9.21 -12.35
N HIS A 346 1.56 9.62 -12.63
CA HIS A 346 0.68 8.90 -13.55
C HIS A 346 -0.44 9.81 -14.05
N ARG A 347 -0.76 9.70 -15.34
CA ARG A 347 -1.97 10.23 -15.98
C ARG A 347 -2.12 9.57 -17.35
N TYR A 348 -3.34 9.17 -17.72
CA TYR A 348 -3.59 8.72 -19.09
C TYR A 348 -3.57 9.90 -20.06
N GLN A 349 -3.09 9.68 -21.28
CA GLN A 349 -2.95 10.71 -22.31
C GLN A 349 -4.23 11.53 -22.55
N ALA A 350 -5.40 10.89 -22.50
CA ALA A 350 -6.70 11.52 -22.77
C ALA A 350 -7.34 12.17 -21.53
N ASP A 351 -6.86 11.87 -20.33
CA ASP A 351 -7.49 12.34 -19.09
C ASP A 351 -7.16 13.81 -18.85
N PRO A 352 -8.11 14.65 -18.40
CA PRO A 352 -7.80 15.98 -17.88
C PRO A 352 -7.03 15.90 -16.56
N ASP A 353 -6.28 16.95 -16.21
CA ASP A 353 -5.57 17.02 -14.92
C ASP A 353 -6.47 17.59 -13.82
N PHE A 354 -7.28 16.72 -13.21
CA PHE A 354 -8.10 17.11 -12.05
C PHE A 354 -7.27 17.34 -10.76
N LYS A 355 -5.94 17.15 -10.79
CA LYS A 355 -5.05 17.26 -9.63
C LYS A 355 -5.34 16.26 -8.50
N HIS A 356 -6.19 15.25 -8.73
CA HIS A 356 -6.52 14.25 -7.71
C HIS A 356 -5.29 13.45 -7.28
N TRP A 357 -4.38 13.14 -8.21
CA TRP A 357 -3.19 12.33 -7.94
C TRP A 357 -2.16 13.05 -7.06
N CYS A 358 -1.97 14.37 -7.22
CA CYS A 358 -1.11 15.13 -6.30
C CYS A 358 -1.75 15.30 -4.93
N ILE A 359 -3.08 15.40 -4.85
CA ILE A 359 -3.80 15.41 -3.56
C ILE A 359 -3.62 14.07 -2.83
N ILE A 360 -3.73 12.92 -3.51
CA ILE A 360 -3.47 11.60 -2.88
C ILE A 360 -2.04 11.54 -2.32
N ARG A 361 -1.04 11.97 -3.09
CA ARG A 361 0.37 12.01 -2.62
C ARG A 361 0.56 12.91 -1.40
N GLU A 362 -0.15 14.04 -1.36
CA GLU A 362 -0.18 14.92 -0.19
C GLU A 362 -0.82 14.21 1.02
N GLN A 363 -1.93 13.49 0.83
CA GLN A 363 -2.56 12.73 1.90
C GLN A 363 -1.68 11.60 2.43
N GLN A 364 -0.96 10.89 1.55
CA GLN A 364 0.04 9.88 1.93
C GLN A 364 1.17 10.49 2.77
N ALA A 365 1.67 11.67 2.37
CA ALA A 365 2.66 12.40 3.16
C ALA A 365 2.10 12.84 4.53
N LYS A 366 0.83 13.24 4.62
CA LYS A 366 0.17 13.56 5.89
C LYS A 366 0.09 12.36 6.83
N VAL A 367 -0.21 11.15 6.32
CA VAL A 367 -0.22 9.94 7.15
C VAL A 367 1.18 9.68 7.72
N HIS A 368 2.21 9.74 6.88
CA HIS A 368 3.59 9.55 7.31
C HIS A 368 4.01 10.52 8.41
N ALA A 369 3.65 11.80 8.26
CA ALA A 369 4.05 12.85 9.19
C ALA A 369 3.33 12.76 10.55
N ASN A 370 2.12 12.21 10.59
CA ASN A 370 1.26 12.29 11.78
C ASN A 370 1.06 10.94 12.50
N ILE A 371 1.28 9.81 11.82
CA ILE A 371 1.02 8.48 12.39
C ILE A 371 2.34 7.79 12.73
N LYS A 372 2.54 7.47 14.01
CA LYS A 372 3.73 6.77 14.51
C LYS A 372 3.92 5.41 13.85
N ASN A 373 5.18 4.98 13.75
CA ASN A 373 5.61 3.72 13.14
C ASN A 373 5.09 3.55 11.70
N THR A 374 5.03 4.64 10.95
CA THR A 374 4.70 4.63 9.53
C THR A 374 5.78 5.34 8.72
N TRP A 375 6.21 4.73 7.61
CA TRP A 375 7.28 5.25 6.76
C TRP A 375 6.88 5.23 5.30
N MET A 376 6.92 6.40 4.67
CA MET A 376 6.57 6.57 3.26
C MET A 376 7.80 6.38 2.37
N THR A 377 7.69 5.45 1.44
CA THR A 377 8.69 5.16 0.40
C THR A 377 8.42 6.05 -0.81
N GLY A 378 9.40 6.88 -1.17
CA GLY A 378 9.31 7.74 -2.35
C GLY A 378 9.47 6.94 -3.64
N CYS A 379 8.47 7.00 -4.51
CA CYS A 379 8.52 6.41 -5.85
C CYS A 379 8.06 7.35 -6.96
N PHE A 380 8.12 8.67 -6.72
CA PHE A 380 7.67 9.70 -7.64
C PHE A 380 8.25 9.52 -9.06
N ASP A 381 9.51 9.11 -9.17
CA ASP A 381 10.28 8.87 -10.39
C ASP A 381 9.99 7.54 -11.10
N LEU A 382 9.30 6.60 -10.47
CA LEU A 382 9.07 5.26 -11.03
C LEU A 382 7.84 5.18 -11.95
N GLY A 383 7.10 6.29 -12.10
CA GLY A 383 5.91 6.35 -12.94
C GLY A 383 6.20 6.26 -14.44
N GLN A 384 5.26 5.74 -15.20
CA GLN A 384 5.37 5.54 -16.65
C GLN A 384 4.24 6.26 -17.38
N PHE A 385 4.53 6.75 -18.59
CA PHE A 385 3.54 7.48 -19.40
C PHE A 385 2.36 6.58 -19.74
N SER A 386 1.14 7.04 -19.44
CA SER A 386 -0.11 6.30 -19.72
C SER A 386 -0.14 4.84 -19.24
N ASP A 387 0.68 4.49 -18.25
CA ASP A 387 0.66 3.19 -17.58
C ASP A 387 0.54 3.41 -16.07
N ILE A 388 -0.57 2.95 -15.49
CA ILE A 388 -0.83 3.04 -14.05
C ILE A 388 -0.08 1.98 -13.25
N HIS A 389 0.49 0.97 -13.94
CA HIS A 389 1.18 -0.18 -13.35
C HIS A 389 2.67 -0.21 -13.74
N PRO A 390 3.50 0.71 -13.22
CA PRO A 390 4.91 0.76 -13.59
C PRO A 390 5.62 -0.54 -13.26
N ARG A 391 6.38 -1.07 -14.23
CA ARG A 391 6.95 -2.43 -14.16
C ARG A 391 8.23 -2.57 -13.33
N ALA A 392 8.85 -1.46 -12.95
CA ALA A 392 10.09 -1.42 -12.15
C ALA A 392 9.83 -1.74 -10.66
N LYS A 393 9.34 -2.96 -10.37
CA LYS A 393 8.93 -3.38 -9.01
C LYS A 393 10.10 -3.67 -8.09
N LYS A 394 11.23 -4.14 -8.61
CA LYS A 394 12.42 -4.46 -7.81
C LYS A 394 13.00 -3.21 -7.12
N VAL A 395 13.20 -2.13 -7.87
CA VAL A 395 13.74 -0.87 -7.34
C VAL A 395 12.84 -0.31 -6.23
N LEU A 396 11.51 -0.36 -6.41
CA LEU A 396 10.57 0.04 -5.37
C LEU A 396 10.72 -0.83 -4.12
N ALA A 397 10.74 -2.15 -4.28
CA ALA A 397 10.84 -3.09 -3.19
C ALA A 397 12.11 -2.91 -2.37
N GLU A 398 13.25 -2.66 -3.02
CA GLU A 398 14.52 -2.34 -2.36
C GLU A 398 14.46 -1.01 -1.58
N ARG A 399 13.72 0.00 -2.07
CA ARG A 399 13.50 1.24 -1.30
C ARG A 399 12.62 1.01 -0.07
N MET A 400 11.60 0.16 -0.18
CA MET A 400 10.75 -0.23 0.96
C MET A 400 11.56 -1.04 1.98
N GLU A 401 12.42 -1.94 1.51
CA GLU A 401 13.29 -2.76 2.35
C GLU A 401 14.26 -1.90 3.16
N LYS A 402 14.92 -0.91 2.52
CA LYS A 402 15.76 0.06 3.24
C LYS A 402 14.98 0.82 4.32
N ASN A 403 13.72 1.18 4.05
CA ASN A 403 12.87 1.81 5.06
C ASN A 403 12.60 0.87 6.25
N ALA A 404 12.45 -0.43 6.01
CA ALA A 404 12.34 -1.42 7.08
C ALA A 404 13.67 -1.55 7.85
N LEU A 405 14.82 -1.73 7.17
CA LEU A 405 16.13 -1.82 7.84
C LEU A 405 16.41 -0.59 8.71
N ALA A 406 16.15 0.60 8.17
CA ALA A 406 16.42 1.85 8.85
C ALA A 406 15.52 2.06 10.07
N ASN A 407 14.21 1.88 9.90
CA ASN A 407 13.27 2.40 10.88
C ASN A 407 12.58 1.31 11.72
N VAL A 408 12.52 0.08 11.21
CA VAL A 408 11.90 -1.05 11.91
C VAL A 408 12.95 -1.91 12.61
N TYR A 409 14.13 -2.06 12.01
CA TYR A 409 15.24 -2.82 12.58
C TYR A 409 16.37 -1.96 13.17
N ASN A 410 16.43 -0.67 12.82
CA ASN A 410 17.51 0.24 13.22
C ASN A 410 18.91 -0.29 12.86
N LEU A 411 19.03 -0.97 11.71
CA LEU A 411 20.28 -1.56 11.22
C LEU A 411 21.09 -0.63 10.34
N ILE A 412 20.42 0.36 9.73
CA ILE A 412 21.06 1.42 8.94
C ILE A 412 20.51 2.79 9.38
N PRO A 413 21.25 3.90 9.17
CA PRO A 413 20.72 5.24 9.37
C PRO A 413 19.46 5.53 8.53
N SER A 414 18.50 6.27 9.08
CA SER A 414 17.28 6.69 8.35
C SER A 414 17.57 7.49 7.07
N LEU A 415 18.67 8.24 7.04
CA LEU A 415 19.10 9.01 5.88
C LEU A 415 19.46 8.14 4.65
N ASP A 416 19.80 6.87 4.84
CA ASP A 416 20.14 5.93 3.77
C ASP A 416 18.91 5.32 3.10
N ALA A 417 17.74 5.48 3.72
CA ALA A 417 16.46 4.92 3.27
C ALA A 417 15.46 6.00 2.81
N GLY A 418 15.47 7.16 3.45
CA GLY A 418 14.48 8.21 3.25
C GLY A 418 14.75 9.04 1.99
N ALA A 419 13.70 9.22 1.16
CA ALA A 419 13.71 10.27 0.15
C ALA A 419 13.76 11.66 0.84
N PRO A 420 14.30 12.70 0.19
CA PRO A 420 14.19 14.06 0.68
C PRO A 420 12.72 14.43 0.96
N GLN A 421 12.44 14.86 2.18
CA GLN A 421 11.11 15.21 2.64
C GLN A 421 11.11 16.57 3.31
N LEU A 422 10.09 17.37 3.02
CA LEU A 422 10.00 18.72 3.59
C LEU A 422 9.89 18.64 5.12
N GLU A 423 10.77 19.36 5.81
CA GLU A 423 10.76 19.52 7.25
C GLU A 423 10.21 20.89 7.66
N SER A 424 10.60 21.95 6.95
CA SER A 424 10.10 23.30 7.25
C SER A 424 10.09 24.24 6.05
N CYS A 425 9.25 25.26 6.13
CA CYS A 425 9.08 26.32 5.13
C CYS A 425 9.03 27.68 5.83
N HIS A 426 9.94 28.58 5.48
CA HIS A 426 10.05 29.91 6.09
C HIS A 426 10.14 31.00 5.02
N ALA A 427 9.37 32.07 5.20
CA ALA A 427 9.49 33.25 4.33
C ALA A 427 10.67 34.12 4.73
N MET A 428 11.41 34.59 3.73
CA MET A 428 12.46 35.61 3.85
C MET A 428 12.17 36.75 2.88
N TYR A 429 12.52 37.98 3.29
CA TYR A 429 12.25 39.20 2.54
C TYR A 429 13.50 40.08 2.48
N ASP A 430 13.77 40.65 1.31
CA ASP A 430 14.84 41.64 1.10
C ASP A 430 14.39 43.04 1.58
N GLY A 431 13.95 43.14 2.84
CA GLY A 431 13.35 44.34 3.44
C GLY A 431 11.82 44.45 3.23
N ALA A 432 11.21 45.51 3.75
CA ALA A 432 9.75 45.64 3.83
C ALA A 432 9.01 45.71 2.47
N ALA A 433 9.72 46.11 1.42
CA ALA A 433 9.24 46.19 0.03
C ALA A 433 10.04 45.30 -0.94
N GLY A 434 10.91 44.43 -0.44
CA GLY A 434 11.77 43.57 -1.26
C GLY A 434 11.03 42.34 -1.79
N GLN A 435 11.67 41.67 -2.76
CA GLN A 435 11.20 40.38 -3.28
C GLN A 435 11.25 39.32 -2.16
N GLY A 436 10.11 38.68 -1.92
CA GLY A 436 10.01 37.57 -0.98
C GLY A 436 10.46 36.25 -1.61
N ARG A 437 10.98 35.36 -0.77
CA ARG A 437 11.40 34.01 -1.10
C ARG A 437 11.02 33.05 0.02
N LEU A 438 10.78 31.79 -0.31
CA LEU A 438 10.55 30.73 0.66
C LEU A 438 11.80 29.86 0.76
N VAL A 439 12.25 29.63 1.99
CA VAL A 439 13.36 28.76 2.34
C VAL A 439 12.77 27.45 2.85
N LEU A 440 13.05 26.38 2.11
CA LEU A 440 12.53 25.05 2.33
C LEU A 440 13.67 24.17 2.86
N THR A 441 13.52 23.62 4.06
CA THR A 441 14.51 22.70 4.66
C THR A 441 13.97 21.28 4.57
N PHE A 442 14.85 20.33 4.24
CA PHE A 442 14.46 18.94 4.01
C PHE A 442 15.20 17.97 4.94
N ALA A 443 14.45 17.01 5.47
CA ALA A 443 15.02 15.80 6.04
C ALA A 443 15.58 14.88 4.94
N ASN A 444 16.45 13.94 5.31
CA ASN A 444 17.05 12.94 4.42
C ASN A 444 17.81 13.49 3.20
N ALA A 445 18.28 14.74 3.25
CA ALA A 445 19.09 15.35 2.21
C ALA A 445 20.39 15.99 2.75
N PRO A 446 21.18 15.30 3.60
CA PRO A 446 22.33 15.93 4.28
C PRO A 446 23.43 16.42 3.32
N PHE A 447 23.53 15.81 2.13
CA PHE A 447 24.49 16.17 1.09
C PHE A 447 23.91 17.10 0.02
N GLY A 448 22.67 17.57 0.25
CA GLY A 448 21.91 18.41 -0.65
C GLY A 448 21.37 17.66 -1.87
N PHE A 449 21.20 18.43 -2.94
CA PHE A 449 20.41 18.03 -4.10
C PHE A 449 21.24 18.09 -5.39
N GLU A 450 20.71 17.44 -6.42
CA GLU A 450 21.15 17.54 -7.80
C GLU A 450 19.93 17.65 -8.72
N VAL A 451 20.13 18.25 -9.89
CA VAL A 451 19.14 18.29 -10.97
C VAL A 451 19.49 17.21 -11.97
N ARG A 452 18.51 16.37 -12.33
CA ARG A 452 18.60 15.40 -13.42
C ARG A 452 17.62 15.82 -14.53
N GLU A 453 18.06 15.69 -15.77
CA GLU A 453 17.19 15.94 -16.92
C GLU A 453 16.14 14.84 -17.05
N ASP A 454 14.91 15.22 -17.36
CA ASP A 454 13.79 14.32 -17.65
C ASP A 454 13.02 14.84 -18.87
N THR A 455 13.73 14.94 -20.00
CA THR A 455 13.22 15.53 -21.24
C THR A 455 12.06 14.74 -21.82
N VAL A 456 12.07 13.41 -21.67
CA VAL A 456 10.99 12.54 -22.16
C VAL A 456 9.67 12.89 -21.48
N ARG A 457 9.63 12.90 -20.13
CA ARG A 457 8.41 13.26 -19.40
C ARG A 457 8.02 14.72 -19.60
N LEU A 458 8.98 15.62 -19.75
CA LEU A 458 8.71 17.04 -20.01
C LEU A 458 7.98 17.23 -21.34
N GLU A 459 8.43 16.57 -22.42
CA GLU A 459 7.79 16.65 -23.73
C GLU A 459 6.38 16.04 -23.74
N GLU A 460 6.19 14.92 -23.05
CA GLU A 460 4.86 14.34 -22.86
C GLU A 460 3.95 15.26 -22.05
N TYR A 461 4.47 15.82 -20.95
CA TYR A 461 3.74 16.75 -20.10
C TYR A 461 3.29 18.00 -20.86
N LYS A 462 4.18 18.62 -21.65
CA LYS A 462 3.85 19.76 -22.52
C LYS A 462 2.68 19.45 -23.44
N LYS A 463 2.67 18.27 -24.08
CA LYS A 463 1.58 17.84 -24.97
C LYS A 463 0.25 17.70 -24.22
N MET A 464 0.29 17.09 -23.03
CA MET A 464 -0.92 16.88 -22.21
C MET A 464 -1.50 18.18 -21.67
N GLU A 465 -0.65 19.13 -21.26
CA GLU A 465 -1.09 20.44 -20.79
C GLU A 465 -1.62 21.31 -21.93
N ALA A 466 -1.02 21.22 -23.13
CA ALA A 466 -1.52 21.91 -24.32
C ALA A 466 -2.94 21.50 -24.70
N ASN A 467 -3.31 20.22 -24.49
CA ASN A 467 -4.70 19.74 -24.70
C ASN A 467 -5.72 20.43 -23.78
N GLN A 468 -5.26 21.05 -22.69
CA GLN A 468 -6.08 21.80 -21.73
C GLN A 468 -5.89 23.32 -21.86
N GLY A 469 -5.21 23.79 -22.91
CA GLY A 469 -4.92 25.20 -23.12
C GLY A 469 -3.84 25.77 -22.18
N VAL A 470 -3.05 24.91 -21.52
CA VAL A 470 -1.95 25.32 -20.63
C VAL A 470 -0.63 25.21 -21.39
N THR A 471 0.15 26.29 -21.41
CA THR A 471 1.49 26.29 -22.00
C THR A 471 2.54 26.07 -20.93
N VAL A 472 3.26 24.94 -21.02
CA VAL A 472 4.42 24.63 -20.17
C VAL A 472 5.69 25.12 -20.85
N THR A 473 6.47 25.96 -20.17
CA THR A 473 7.71 26.54 -20.67
C THR A 473 8.90 25.58 -20.52
N GLU A 474 9.98 25.80 -21.28
CA GLU A 474 11.24 25.08 -21.10
C GLU A 474 11.87 25.26 -19.70
N GLU A 475 11.60 26.38 -19.03
CA GLU A 475 12.08 26.67 -17.67
C GLU A 475 11.24 25.98 -16.57
N PHE A 476 10.47 24.94 -16.88
CA PHE A 476 9.60 24.27 -15.92
C PHE A 476 10.42 23.59 -14.81
N THR A 477 10.26 24.07 -13.58
CA THR A 477 10.99 23.59 -12.41
C THR A 477 10.20 22.59 -11.56
N GLY A 478 8.88 22.51 -11.78
CA GLY A 478 7.95 21.81 -10.88
C GLY A 478 7.65 22.54 -9.57
N PHE A 479 8.28 23.69 -9.30
CA PHE A 479 7.99 24.54 -8.13
C PHE A 479 6.95 25.60 -8.45
N GLU A 480 6.02 25.78 -7.52
CA GLU A 480 5.06 26.88 -7.53
C GLU A 480 5.01 27.53 -6.15
N ILE A 481 4.78 28.85 -6.12
CA ILE A 481 4.53 29.60 -4.88
C ILE A 481 3.27 30.44 -5.00
N ALA A 482 2.63 30.72 -3.87
CA ALA A 482 1.43 31.53 -3.79
C ALA A 482 1.57 32.63 -2.73
N GLY A 483 0.92 33.76 -2.99
CA GLY A 483 0.70 34.81 -2.01
C GLY A 483 -0.56 34.55 -1.17
N SER A 484 -0.98 35.54 -0.39
CA SER A 484 -2.23 35.46 0.38
C SER A 484 -3.49 35.43 -0.50
N ASP A 485 -3.37 35.80 -1.79
CA ASP A 485 -4.42 35.70 -2.80
C ASP A 485 -4.76 34.25 -3.19
N GLY A 486 -3.92 33.30 -2.81
CA GLY A 486 -4.09 31.88 -3.11
C GLY A 486 -3.84 31.50 -4.57
N VAL A 487 -3.32 32.41 -5.38
CA VAL A 487 -2.99 32.14 -6.79
C VAL A 487 -1.58 31.55 -6.87
N TRP A 488 -1.47 30.38 -7.50
CA TRP A 488 -0.19 29.67 -7.66
C TRP A 488 0.54 30.14 -8.92
N TYR A 489 1.81 30.50 -8.78
CA TYR A 489 2.67 30.93 -9.88
C TYR A 489 3.91 30.03 -9.97
N PRO A 490 4.40 29.71 -11.19
CA PRO A 490 5.69 29.05 -11.37
C PRO A 490 6.81 29.81 -10.66
N ALA A 491 7.73 29.05 -10.08
CA ALA A 491 8.81 29.58 -9.27
C ALA A 491 10.18 29.04 -9.70
N LYS A 492 11.18 29.92 -9.64
CA LYS A 492 12.60 29.55 -9.77
C LYS A 492 13.09 29.02 -8.44
N PHE A 493 14.13 28.19 -8.45
CA PHE A 493 14.74 27.68 -7.23
C PHE A 493 16.27 27.75 -7.28
N ALA A 494 16.90 27.71 -6.11
CA ALA A 494 18.32 27.54 -5.93
C ALA A 494 18.61 26.60 -4.75
N PHE A 495 19.66 25.80 -4.83
CA PHE A 495 20.11 24.95 -3.74
C PHE A 495 20.99 25.71 -2.74
N GLY A 496 20.92 25.31 -1.49
CA GLY A 496 21.71 25.86 -0.39
C GLY A 496 21.01 27.00 0.35
N GLY A 497 21.27 27.07 1.65
CA GLY A 497 20.82 28.14 2.54
C GLY A 497 21.90 29.19 2.80
N THR A 498 21.51 30.37 3.30
CA THR A 498 22.47 31.40 3.77
C THR A 498 23.20 30.98 5.05
N ASP A 499 22.76 29.90 5.70
CA ASP A 499 23.37 29.28 6.89
C ASP A 499 24.43 28.22 6.55
N GLY A 500 24.73 28.01 5.26
CA GLY A 500 25.71 27.03 4.79
C GLY A 500 25.21 25.58 4.75
N LYS A 501 23.93 25.34 5.07
CA LYS A 501 23.33 24.00 4.96
C LYS A 501 23.07 23.62 3.51
N GLN A 502 23.29 22.36 3.19
CA GLN A 502 23.08 21.79 1.86
C GLN A 502 21.67 21.22 1.66
N ASN A 503 20.93 20.95 2.74
CA ASN A 503 19.59 20.36 2.72
C ASN A 503 18.47 21.41 2.53
N THR A 504 18.78 22.53 1.88
CA THR A 504 17.87 23.66 1.73
C THR A 504 17.65 23.98 0.25
N ILE A 505 16.40 24.31 -0.10
CA ILE A 505 16.01 24.86 -1.39
C ILE A 505 15.34 26.21 -1.16
N ILE A 506 15.82 27.24 -1.85
CA ILE A 506 15.21 28.57 -1.83
C ILE A 506 14.38 28.72 -3.10
N THR A 507 13.12 29.13 -2.99
CA THR A 507 12.22 29.33 -4.14
C THR A 507 11.62 30.74 -4.15
N CYS A 508 11.49 31.32 -5.35
CA CYS A 508 10.93 32.65 -5.55
C CYS A 508 10.23 32.80 -6.91
N SER A 509 9.35 33.80 -7.02
CA SER A 509 8.66 34.16 -8.25
C SER A 509 8.51 35.67 -8.31
N GLU A 510 8.88 36.28 -9.44
CA GLU A 510 8.75 37.73 -9.67
C GLU A 510 7.28 38.20 -9.59
N LYS A 511 6.33 37.28 -9.74
CA LYS A 511 4.88 37.56 -9.62
C LYS A 511 4.39 37.55 -8.17
N VAL A 512 5.18 37.04 -7.23
CA VAL A 512 4.77 36.85 -5.83
C VAL A 512 5.80 37.52 -4.92
N THR A 513 5.58 38.80 -4.61
CA THR A 513 6.47 39.57 -3.72
C THR A 513 6.33 39.14 -2.25
N ARG A 514 5.17 38.61 -1.85
CA ARG A 514 4.89 38.13 -0.50
C ARG A 514 4.40 36.69 -0.48
N PRO A 515 5.30 35.70 -0.67
CA PRO A 515 4.91 34.31 -0.70
C PRO A 515 4.56 33.81 0.71
N VAL A 516 3.49 33.03 0.80
CA VAL A 516 2.99 32.39 2.04
C VAL A 516 2.92 30.87 1.93
N ALA A 517 2.97 30.34 0.71
CA ALA A 517 2.91 28.90 0.44
C ALA A 517 3.80 28.52 -0.74
N ALA A 518 4.33 27.29 -0.70
CA ALA A 518 5.10 26.66 -1.76
C ALA A 518 4.62 25.23 -1.99
N ARG A 519 4.76 24.73 -3.22
CA ARG A 519 4.57 23.32 -3.54
C ARG A 519 5.54 22.87 -4.63
N TYR A 520 5.81 21.57 -4.65
CA TYR A 520 6.63 20.90 -5.66
C TYR A 520 5.91 19.67 -6.20
N GLY A 521 5.96 19.46 -7.52
CA GLY A 521 5.42 18.27 -8.15
C GLY A 521 3.89 18.22 -8.20
N TRP A 522 3.21 19.38 -8.27
CA TRP A 522 1.75 19.52 -8.20
C TRP A 522 1.03 19.27 -9.55
N PHE A 523 1.31 18.12 -10.13
CA PHE A 523 0.76 17.63 -11.40
C PHE A 523 0.57 16.12 -11.32
N ASN A 524 -0.41 15.55 -12.02
CA ASN A 524 -0.61 14.09 -11.99
C ASN A 524 0.56 13.34 -12.66
N TYR A 525 0.98 13.81 -13.84
CA TYR A 525 2.16 13.34 -14.58
C TYR A 525 3.04 14.51 -14.98
N GLY A 526 4.36 14.33 -14.98
CA GLY A 526 5.32 15.38 -15.32
C GLY A 526 6.76 14.97 -15.03
N PRO A 527 7.74 15.83 -15.37
CA PRO A 527 9.15 15.51 -15.21
C PRO A 527 9.55 15.48 -13.73
N VAL A 528 10.41 14.51 -13.38
CA VAL A 528 10.98 14.37 -12.03
C VAL A 528 12.45 14.71 -12.09
N THR A 529 12.78 15.94 -11.68
CA THR A 529 14.11 16.53 -11.95
C THR A 529 14.97 16.76 -10.72
N ILE A 530 14.39 16.77 -9.52
CA ILE A 530 15.13 17.07 -8.29
C ILE A 530 15.38 15.79 -7.51
N TYR A 531 16.64 15.47 -7.30
CA TYR A 531 17.08 14.31 -6.52
C TYR A 531 17.93 14.75 -5.36
N GLY A 532 17.80 14.05 -4.23
CA GLY A 532 18.84 14.12 -3.21
C GLY A 532 20.12 13.47 -3.75
N LYS A 533 21.28 13.91 -3.30
CA LYS A 533 22.56 13.22 -3.63
C LYS A 533 22.65 11.80 -3.06
N ASN A 534 21.68 11.37 -2.26
CA ASN A 534 21.47 9.98 -1.88
C ASN A 534 20.77 9.14 -2.99
N GLY A 535 20.46 9.75 -4.14
CA GLY A 535 19.93 9.09 -5.32
C GLY A 535 18.41 8.93 -5.36
N LEU A 536 17.69 9.42 -4.34
CA LEU A 536 16.23 9.35 -4.26
C LEU A 536 15.58 10.65 -4.73
N PRO A 537 14.41 10.58 -5.41
CA PRO A 537 13.71 11.78 -5.87
C PRO A 537 13.19 12.60 -4.69
N LEU A 538 13.16 13.93 -4.83
CA LEU A 538 12.43 14.79 -3.92
C LEU A 538 10.95 14.44 -3.96
N CYS A 539 10.38 14.07 -2.81
CA CYS A 539 8.96 13.77 -2.73
C CYS A 539 8.13 15.05 -2.97
N PRO A 540 7.02 14.97 -3.73
CA PRO A 540 6.04 16.05 -3.84
C PRO A 540 5.53 16.50 -2.48
N PHE A 541 5.35 17.82 -2.33
CA PHE A 541 4.86 18.42 -1.10
C PHE A 541 4.07 19.69 -1.40
N GLN A 542 3.27 20.11 -0.42
CA GLN A 542 2.74 21.46 -0.29
C GLN A 542 3.04 21.96 1.13
N ALA A 543 3.36 23.24 1.26
CA ALA A 543 3.82 23.87 2.49
C ALA A 543 3.26 25.28 2.64
N GLY A 544 3.15 25.73 3.89
CA GLY A 544 2.60 27.04 4.22
C GLY A 544 1.07 27.06 4.25
N GLU A 545 0.51 28.20 4.64
CA GLU A 545 -0.93 28.37 4.79
C GLU A 545 -1.42 29.53 3.91
N ILE A 546 -2.35 29.22 3.01
CA ILE A 546 -3.17 30.23 2.33
C ILE A 546 -4.40 30.43 3.21
N LYS A 547 -4.45 31.53 3.95
CA LYS A 547 -5.67 31.90 4.69
C LYS A 547 -6.72 32.29 3.65
N ALA A 548 -7.82 31.53 3.57
CA ALA A 548 -8.95 31.93 2.74
C ALA A 548 -9.47 33.29 3.24
N GLU A 549 -9.43 34.31 2.38
CA GLU A 549 -10.07 35.59 2.69
C GLU A 549 -11.60 35.39 2.71
N GLY A 550 -12.20 35.52 3.89
CA GLY A 550 -13.65 35.75 4.04
C GLY A 550 -14.56 34.54 3.77
N GLY A 551 -14.60 33.61 4.72
CA GLY A 551 -15.64 32.58 4.82
C GLY A 551 -15.73 32.07 6.24
N ASP A 552 -16.47 32.77 7.09
CA ASP A 552 -16.75 32.33 8.45
C ASP A 552 -17.69 31.11 8.39
N SER A 553 -17.19 29.91 8.71
CA SER A 553 -17.89 28.92 9.56
C SER A 553 -17.06 27.64 9.77
N HIS A 554 -16.73 27.42 11.05
CA HIS A 554 -16.50 26.14 11.74
C HIS A 554 -15.34 25.23 11.26
N ALA A 555 -14.39 24.79 12.08
CA ALA A 555 -14.31 24.68 13.53
C ALA A 555 -12.85 24.83 13.99
N LYS A 556 -12.64 25.65 15.01
CA LYS A 556 -11.41 25.60 15.82
C LYS A 556 -11.50 24.33 16.68
N ILE A 557 -10.74 23.30 16.33
CA ILE A 557 -10.40 22.25 17.29
C ILE A 557 -9.33 22.86 18.20
N GLN A 558 -9.79 23.36 19.35
CA GLN A 558 -8.91 23.73 20.45
C GLN A 558 -8.20 22.47 20.96
N GLN A 559 -6.87 22.49 20.90
CA GLN A 559 -6.01 21.75 21.82
C GLN A 559 -6.47 22.00 23.25
N ILE A 560 -6.84 20.94 23.98
CA ILE A 560 -6.73 20.91 25.43
C ILE A 560 -5.92 19.67 25.77
N MET A 561 -4.64 19.89 26.07
CA MET A 561 -3.80 19.00 26.87
C MET A 561 -3.39 19.76 28.12
N THR A 562 -3.73 19.21 29.30
CA THR A 562 -3.14 19.31 30.64
C THR A 562 -4.21 18.78 31.61
N VAL A 563 -4.00 17.82 32.53
CA VAL A 563 -2.85 17.15 33.16
C VAL A 563 -3.24 15.69 33.38
#